data_AF-A0A392Q1E5-F1
#
_entry.id   AF-A0A392Q1E5-F1
#
_cell.length_a   1.000
_cell.length_b   1.000
_cell.length_c   1.000
_cell.angle_alpha   90.00
_cell.angle_beta   90.00
_cell.angle_gamma   90.00
#
_symmetry.space_group_name_H-M   'P 1'
#
loop_
_entity.id
_entity.type
_entity.pdbx_description
1 polymer ?
#
loop_
_entity_poly.entity_id
_entity_poly.type
_entity_poly.pdbx_seq_one_letter_code
_entity_poly.pdbx_strand_id
1 'polypeptide(L)'
;MSYLLCALGDGHLLNFMLNTSTGELTDRKKVSLGTQPITLRTFSSKNTTHVFAASDRPTVIYSSNKKLLYSNVNLKEVSHMCPFNSAAFPDSLAIAKEGELTIGTIDDIQKLHIRTIPLGEHARRICHQEQTRTFAICSLKYNPASAEESENHFVRLLDDQTFDFISVYPLDTYEYG
;
A
#
# COMPACT_ATOMS: atom_id res chain seq x y z
N MET A 1 17.56 12.28 -14.23
CA MET A 1 18.48 11.59 -13.31
C MET A 1 18.36 10.12 -13.66
N SER A 2 19.46 9.48 -14.03
CA SER A 2 19.47 8.10 -14.49
C SER A 2 20.02 7.21 -13.38
N TYR A 3 19.48 6.00 -13.27
CA TYR A 3 19.88 5.04 -12.25
C TYR A 3 20.29 3.72 -12.89
N LEU A 4 21.28 3.06 -12.28
CA LEU A 4 21.58 1.66 -12.54
C LEU A 4 21.10 0.84 -11.35
N LEU A 5 20.31 -0.19 -11.62
CA LEU A 5 19.79 -1.13 -10.62
C LEU A 5 20.41 -2.51 -10.88
N CYS A 6 20.93 -3.13 -9.82
CA CYS A 6 21.50 -4.47 -9.87
C CYS A 6 20.88 -5.32 -8.76
N ALA A 7 20.10 -6.32 -9.18
CA ALA A 7 19.50 -7.30 -8.30
C ALA A 7 20.46 -8.47 -8.07
N LEU A 8 20.57 -8.93 -6.83
CA LEU A 8 21.40 -10.05 -6.44
C LEU A 8 20.53 -11.29 -6.14
N GLY A 9 21.15 -12.47 -6.18
CA GLY A 9 20.47 -13.74 -5.90
C GLY A 9 20.05 -13.94 -4.44
N ASP A 10 20.50 -13.08 -3.53
CA ASP A 10 20.24 -13.13 -2.09
C ASP A 10 19.13 -12.16 -1.64
N GLY A 11 18.34 -11.63 -2.57
CA GLY A 11 17.26 -10.69 -2.29
C GLY A 11 17.70 -9.24 -2.01
N HIS A 12 18.98 -8.92 -2.24
CA HIS A 12 19.45 -7.54 -2.19
C HIS A 12 19.40 -6.84 -3.55
N LEU A 13 19.10 -5.54 -3.50
CA LEU A 13 19.20 -4.61 -4.61
C LEU A 13 20.30 -3.58 -4.34
N LEU A 14 21.22 -3.45 -5.29
CA LEU A 14 22.14 -2.33 -5.37
C LEU A 14 21.58 -1.28 -6.34
N ASN A 15 21.61 -0.01 -5.94
CA ASN A 15 21.30 1.12 -6.83
C ASN A 15 22.43 2.14 -6.82
N PHE A 16 22.63 2.75 -7.99
CA PHE A 16 23.65 3.76 -8.24
C PHE A 16 23.04 4.90 -9.04
N MET A 17 23.52 6.12 -8.83
CA MET A 17 23.31 7.18 -9.80
C MET A 17 24.24 6.95 -10.99
N LEU A 18 23.67 6.97 -12.19
CA LEU A 18 24.39 6.77 -13.44
C LEU A 18 24.52 8.12 -14.16
N ASN A 19 25.76 8.54 -14.39
CA ASN A 19 26.04 9.58 -15.38
C ASN A 19 26.05 8.94 -16.77
N THR A 20 25.02 9.20 -17.58
CA THR A 20 24.89 8.58 -18.91
C THR A 20 25.92 9.08 -19.93
N SER A 21 26.56 10.21 -19.67
CA SER A 21 27.57 10.78 -20.57
C SER A 21 28.97 10.22 -20.30
N THR A 22 29.32 9.97 -19.03
CA THR A 22 30.64 9.46 -18.63
C THR A 22 30.66 7.98 -18.29
N GLY A 23 29.49 7.37 -18.01
CA GLY A 23 29.36 6.00 -17.51
C GLY A 23 29.69 5.84 -16.02
N GLU A 24 29.97 6.93 -15.31
CA GLU A 24 30.35 6.89 -13.90
C GLU A 24 29.16 6.52 -13.00
N LEU A 25 29.42 5.67 -12.00
CA LEU A 25 28.46 5.23 -10.99
C LEU A 25 28.80 5.86 -9.63
N THR A 26 27.87 6.63 -9.09
CA THR A 26 27.99 7.29 -7.79
C THR A 26 26.84 6.92 -6.85
N ASP A 27 26.92 7.34 -5.58
CA ASP A 27 25.87 7.15 -4.58
C ASP A 27 25.35 5.70 -4.44
N ARG A 28 26.29 4.74 -4.37
CA ARG A 28 25.96 3.33 -4.14
C ARG A 28 25.12 3.16 -2.89
N LYS A 29 23.95 2.53 -3.04
CA LYS A 29 23.07 2.13 -1.94
C LYS A 29 22.72 0.65 -2.06
N LYS A 30 22.64 -0.04 -0.91
CA LYS A 30 22.19 -1.43 -0.80
C LYS A 30 20.89 -1.48 -0.01
N VAL A 31 19.89 -2.17 -0.56
CA VAL A 31 18.56 -2.36 0.05
C VAL A 31 18.23 -3.85 -0.02
N SER A 32 17.61 -4.41 1.02
CA SER A 32 17.04 -5.76 0.96
C SER A 32 15.58 -5.65 0.56
N LEU A 33 15.17 -6.31 -0.52
CA LEU A 33 13.77 -6.37 -0.95
C LEU A 33 13.12 -7.70 -0.58
N GLY A 34 13.90 -8.77 -0.44
CA GLY A 34 13.42 -10.10 -0.11
C GLY A 34 14.58 -11.01 0.31
N THR A 35 14.38 -12.32 0.19
CA THR A 35 15.41 -13.34 0.44
C THR A 35 15.69 -14.24 -0.76
N GLN A 36 14.85 -14.14 -1.81
CA GLN A 36 15.00 -14.88 -3.06
C GLN A 36 15.62 -14.01 -4.17
N PRO A 37 16.09 -14.61 -5.28
CA PRO A 37 16.59 -13.86 -6.43
C PRO A 37 15.55 -12.91 -7.01
N ILE A 38 15.96 -11.67 -7.26
CA ILE A 38 15.06 -10.63 -7.78
C ILE A 38 15.17 -10.54 -9.31
N THR A 39 14.04 -10.60 -10.00
CA THR A 39 13.95 -10.26 -11.43
C THR A 39 13.41 -8.84 -11.61
N LEU A 40 14.17 -7.98 -12.30
CA LEU A 40 13.78 -6.59 -12.55
C LEU A 40 13.12 -6.42 -13.92
N ARG A 41 11.97 -5.74 -13.96
CA ARG A 41 11.27 -5.40 -15.20
C ARG A 41 10.74 -3.98 -15.20
N THR A 42 11.05 -3.22 -16.24
CA THR A 42 10.48 -1.89 -16.44
C THR A 42 9.04 -1.99 -16.93
N PHE A 43 8.17 -1.11 -16.42
CA PHE A 43 6.84 -0.89 -16.96
C PHE A 43 6.50 0.60 -16.87
N SER A 44 5.54 1.04 -17.68
CA SER A 44 5.05 2.41 -17.66
C SER A 44 3.64 2.44 -17.11
N SER A 45 3.37 3.38 -16.20
CA SER A 45 2.02 3.70 -15.72
C SER A 45 1.88 5.21 -15.70
N LYS A 46 0.73 5.74 -16.14
CA LYS A 46 0.44 7.19 -16.17
C LYS A 46 1.59 8.04 -16.77
N ASN A 47 2.21 7.55 -17.84
CA ASN A 47 3.34 8.19 -18.54
C ASN A 47 4.63 8.32 -17.71
N THR A 48 4.76 7.57 -16.61
CA THR A 48 5.98 7.46 -15.81
C THR A 48 6.53 6.04 -15.83
N THR A 49 7.85 5.91 -15.98
CA THR A 49 8.53 4.61 -15.94
C THR A 49 8.79 4.18 -14.51
N HIS A 50 8.43 2.94 -14.20
CA HIS A 50 8.69 2.26 -12.94
C HIS A 50 9.43 0.96 -13.18
N VAL A 51 9.99 0.38 -12.11
CA VAL A 51 10.64 -0.93 -12.16
C VAL A 51 9.95 -1.85 -11.16
N PHE A 52 9.48 -2.98 -11.63
CA PHE A 52 8.96 -4.06 -10.81
C PHE A 52 10.10 -5.02 -10.45
N ALA A 53 10.24 -5.33 -9.18
CA ALA A 53 11.14 -6.32 -8.62
C ALA A 53 10.32 -7.55 -8.22
N ALA A 54 10.31 -8.56 -9.09
CA ALA A 54 9.66 -9.85 -8.86
C ALA A 54 10.53 -10.73 -7.96
N SER A 55 9.95 -11.22 -6.86
CA SER A 55 10.60 -12.04 -5.82
C SER A 55 9.52 -12.60 -4.86
N ASP A 56 9.97 -13.20 -3.76
CA ASP A 56 9.23 -13.52 -2.52
C ASP A 56 8.65 -12.30 -1.78
N ARG A 57 9.08 -11.09 -2.15
CA ARG A 57 8.53 -9.81 -1.69
C ARG A 57 8.44 -8.84 -2.85
N PRO A 58 7.41 -8.98 -3.71
CA PRO A 58 7.28 -8.18 -4.91
C PRO A 58 7.23 -6.68 -4.59
N THR A 59 8.07 -5.89 -5.24
CA THR A 59 8.26 -4.47 -4.93
C THR A 59 8.23 -3.62 -6.19
N VAL A 60 7.55 -2.48 -6.16
CA VAL A 60 7.65 -1.45 -7.19
C VAL A 60 8.66 -0.39 -6.76
N ILE A 61 9.64 -0.15 -7.63
CA ILE A 61 10.67 0.86 -7.50
C ILE A 61 10.30 2.02 -8.41
N TYR A 62 10.27 3.21 -7.85
CA TYR A 62 9.91 4.43 -8.56
C TYR A 62 10.69 5.63 -8.03
N SER A 63 10.74 6.71 -8.80
CA SER A 63 11.39 7.95 -8.38
C SER A 63 10.34 9.01 -8.07
N SER A 64 10.43 9.62 -6.89
CA SER A 64 9.66 10.81 -6.52
C SER A 64 10.58 11.83 -5.86
N ASN A 65 10.45 13.11 -6.20
CA ASN A 65 11.31 14.18 -5.70
C ASN A 65 12.82 13.88 -5.83
N LYS A 66 13.23 13.28 -6.96
CA LYS A 66 14.62 12.88 -7.26
C LYS A 66 15.19 11.85 -6.27
N LYS A 67 14.34 11.08 -5.59
CA LYS A 67 14.72 9.99 -4.69
C LYS A 67 14.03 8.70 -5.11
N LEU A 68 14.76 7.59 -5.07
CA LEU A 68 14.19 6.26 -5.25
C LEU A 68 13.37 5.86 -4.03
N LEU A 69 12.17 5.37 -4.30
CA LEU A 69 11.22 4.84 -3.33
C LEU A 69 10.87 3.40 -3.71
N TYR A 70 10.47 2.63 -2.70
CA TYR A 70 10.17 1.21 -2.78
C TYR A 70 8.79 0.99 -2.16
N SER A 71 7.84 0.47 -2.93
CA SER A 71 6.51 0.13 -2.43
C SER A 71 6.24 -1.36 -2.60
N ASN A 72 5.87 -2.03 -1.52
CA ASN A 72 5.50 -3.44 -1.57
C ASN A 72 4.19 -3.61 -2.33
N VAL A 73 4.12 -4.65 -3.14
CA VAL A 73 2.89 -5.07 -3.81
C VAL A 73 2.19 -6.08 -2.92
N ASN A 74 0.86 -6.02 -2.86
CA ASN A 74 0.05 -6.94 -2.05
C ASN A 74 -0.12 -8.31 -2.72
N LEU A 75 1.00 -8.95 -3.05
CA LEU A 75 1.09 -10.30 -3.59
C LEU A 75 2.15 -11.06 -2.79
N LYS A 76 1.90 -12.34 -2.51
CA LYS A 76 2.83 -13.17 -1.72
C LYS A 76 4.17 -13.37 -2.43
N GLU A 77 4.10 -13.80 -3.69
CA GLU A 77 5.28 -14.08 -4.50
C GLU A 77 4.94 -13.84 -5.97
N VAL A 78 5.91 -13.32 -6.72
CA VAL A 78 5.81 -13.15 -8.17
C VAL A 78 7.10 -13.67 -8.78
N SER A 79 6.97 -14.63 -9.70
CA SER A 79 8.12 -15.17 -10.43
C SER A 79 8.52 -14.26 -11.58
N HIS A 80 7.53 -13.81 -12.36
CA HIS A 80 7.73 -12.99 -13.55
C HIS A 80 6.60 -11.98 -13.70
N MET A 81 6.95 -10.84 -14.27
CA MET A 81 5.99 -9.80 -14.63
C MET A 81 6.40 -9.20 -15.97
N CYS A 82 5.41 -8.84 -16.80
CA CYS A 82 5.66 -8.00 -17.97
C CYS A 82 4.49 -7.03 -18.22
N PRO A 83 4.75 -5.90 -18.91
CA PRO A 83 3.69 -5.08 -19.46
C PRO A 83 2.81 -5.88 -20.42
N PHE A 84 1.49 -5.71 -20.30
CA PHE A 84 0.51 -6.37 -21.15
C PHE A 84 -0.56 -5.36 -21.58
N ASN A 85 -0.44 -4.86 -22.82
CA ASN A 85 -1.37 -3.87 -23.36
C ASN A 85 -2.14 -4.47 -24.54
N SER A 86 -3.43 -4.70 -24.37
CA SER A 86 -4.31 -5.21 -25.42
C SER A 86 -5.62 -4.44 -25.42
N ALA A 87 -6.41 -4.54 -26.50
CA ALA A 87 -7.69 -3.84 -26.58
C ALA A 87 -8.68 -4.22 -25.46
N ALA A 88 -8.64 -5.47 -25.00
CA ALA A 88 -9.48 -5.94 -23.89
C ALA A 88 -8.90 -5.60 -22.50
N PHE A 89 -7.59 -5.34 -22.43
CA PHE A 89 -6.85 -5.07 -21.20
C PHE A 89 -5.85 -3.93 -21.45
N PRO A 90 -6.34 -2.67 -21.55
CA PRO A 90 -5.46 -1.52 -21.73
C PRO A 90 -4.62 -1.29 -20.48
N ASP A 91 -3.39 -0.82 -20.66
CA ASP A 91 -2.47 -0.43 -19.58
C ASP A 91 -2.29 -1.46 -18.46
N SER A 92 -2.40 -2.74 -18.82
CA SER A 92 -2.36 -3.86 -17.87
C SER A 92 -0.96 -4.49 -17.77
N LEU A 93 -0.82 -5.39 -16.82
CA LEU A 93 0.36 -6.19 -16.55
C LEU A 93 -0.03 -7.65 -16.55
N ALA A 94 0.85 -8.51 -17.08
CA ALA A 94 0.76 -9.95 -16.88
C ALA A 94 1.71 -10.35 -15.75
N ILE A 95 1.18 -11.05 -14.75
CA ILE A 95 1.90 -11.47 -13.55
C ILE A 95 1.81 -12.98 -13.44
N ALA A 96 2.96 -13.65 -13.46
CA ALA A 96 3.06 -15.09 -13.30
C ALA A 96 3.50 -15.46 -11.88
N LYS A 97 2.74 -16.36 -11.26
CA LYS A 97 3.00 -16.95 -9.95
C LYS A 97 3.04 -18.47 -10.10
N GLU A 98 3.30 -19.18 -9.01
CA GLU A 98 3.25 -20.64 -9.03
C GLU A 98 1.84 -21.12 -9.41
N GLY A 99 1.72 -21.79 -10.57
CA GLY A 99 0.47 -22.37 -11.06
C GLY A 99 -0.59 -21.36 -11.54
N GLU A 100 -0.30 -20.06 -11.56
CA GLU A 100 -1.28 -19.03 -11.90
C GLU A 100 -0.68 -17.94 -12.82
N LEU A 101 -1.47 -17.51 -13.80
CA LEU A 101 -1.21 -16.29 -14.59
C LEU A 101 -2.38 -15.32 -14.38
N THR A 102 -2.08 -14.14 -13.86
CA THR A 102 -3.08 -13.07 -13.65
C THR A 102 -2.79 -11.91 -14.60
N ILE A 103 -3.83 -11.36 -15.23
CA ILE A 103 -3.76 -10.08 -15.96
C ILE A 103 -4.50 -9.04 -15.14
N GLY A 104 -3.89 -7.88 -14.90
CA GLY A 104 -4.51 -6.80 -14.15
C GLY A 104 -3.75 -5.50 -14.23
N THR A 105 -4.36 -4.43 -13.75
CA THR A 105 -3.72 -3.12 -13.62
C THR A 105 -3.02 -3.02 -12.27
N ILE A 106 -2.08 -2.07 -12.17
CA ILE A 106 -1.53 -1.66 -10.88
C ILE A 106 -2.21 -0.38 -10.43
N ASP A 107 -2.63 -0.35 -9.16
CA ASP A 107 -3.12 0.88 -8.54
C ASP A 107 -2.02 1.94 -8.47
N ASP A 108 -2.42 3.16 -8.11
CA ASP A 108 -1.46 4.23 -7.88
C ASP A 108 -0.37 3.79 -6.89
N ILE A 109 0.88 3.95 -7.31
CA ILE A 109 2.06 3.52 -6.55
C ILE A 109 2.25 4.49 -5.39
N GLN A 110 1.55 4.20 -4.29
CA GLN A 110 1.68 4.89 -3.01
C GLN A 110 2.40 3.98 -2.01
N LYS A 111 3.10 4.59 -1.05
CA LYS A 111 3.80 3.86 0.03
C LYS A 111 2.82 3.18 1.01
N LEU A 112 1.58 3.66 1.04
CA LEU A 112 0.45 3.19 1.86
C LEU A 112 -0.81 3.28 1.01
N HIS A 113 -1.53 2.18 0.83
CA HIS A 113 -2.90 2.24 0.34
C HIS A 113 -3.81 2.65 1.50
N ILE A 114 -4.34 3.86 1.45
CA ILE A 114 -5.24 4.39 2.48
C ILE A 114 -6.68 4.32 1.94
N ARG A 115 -7.52 3.52 2.60
CA ARG A 115 -8.97 3.53 2.42
C ARG A 115 -9.60 4.34 3.54
N THR A 116 -10.24 5.46 3.21
CA THR A 116 -10.97 6.28 4.19
C THR A 116 -12.38 5.75 4.39
N ILE A 117 -12.77 5.46 5.63
CA ILE A 117 -14.14 5.13 6.01
C ILE A 117 -14.73 6.32 6.79
N PRO A 118 -15.72 7.05 6.24
CA PRO A 118 -16.27 8.22 6.91
C PRO A 118 -17.19 7.82 8.08
N LEU A 119 -16.80 8.20 9.31
CA LEU A 119 -17.62 7.97 10.52
C LEU A 119 -18.67 9.08 10.75
N GLY A 120 -18.43 10.29 10.25
CA GLY A 120 -19.32 11.45 10.48
C GLY A 120 -19.26 12.02 11.91
N GLU A 121 -18.26 11.63 12.70
CA GLU A 121 -18.06 12.00 14.09
C GLU A 121 -16.59 11.80 14.50
N HIS A 122 -16.25 12.09 15.76
CA HIS A 122 -14.86 12.05 16.22
C HIS A 122 -14.51 10.68 16.81
N ALA A 123 -13.67 9.91 16.10
CA ALA A 123 -13.06 8.70 16.65
C ALA A 123 -11.99 9.02 17.71
N ARG A 124 -11.96 8.26 18.81
CA ARG A 124 -11.03 8.41 19.94
C ARG A 124 -10.11 7.20 20.10
N ARG A 125 -10.66 5.99 20.02
CA ARG A 125 -9.91 4.73 20.20
C ARG A 125 -10.41 3.68 19.22
N ILE A 126 -9.54 2.74 18.87
CA ILE A 126 -9.88 1.58 18.04
C ILE A 126 -9.18 0.34 18.58
N CYS A 127 -9.85 -0.80 18.56
CA CYS A 127 -9.24 -2.11 18.74
C CYS A 127 -9.84 -3.12 17.75
N HIS A 128 -9.09 -4.19 17.49
CA HIS A 128 -9.54 -5.32 16.67
C HIS A 128 -9.77 -6.54 17.57
N GLN A 129 -10.86 -7.24 17.33
CA GLN A 129 -11.17 -8.51 17.96
C GLN A 129 -11.18 -9.60 16.89
N GLU A 130 -10.05 -10.29 16.74
CA GLU A 130 -9.84 -11.32 15.71
C GLU A 130 -10.87 -12.46 15.79
N GLN A 131 -11.26 -12.86 17.01
CA GLN A 131 -12.20 -13.96 17.27
C GLN A 131 -13.59 -13.72 16.64
N THR A 132 -14.03 -12.46 16.60
CA THR A 132 -15.33 -12.06 16.06
C THR A 132 -15.20 -11.37 14.70
N ARG A 133 -13.98 -11.10 14.23
CA ARG A 133 -13.69 -10.34 13.00
C ARG A 133 -14.32 -8.96 13.00
N THR A 134 -14.19 -8.26 14.12
CA THR A 134 -14.79 -6.93 14.30
C THR A 134 -13.78 -5.90 14.78
N PHE A 135 -13.96 -4.66 14.36
CA PHE A 135 -13.35 -3.50 15.01
C PHE A 135 -14.33 -2.90 16.02
N ALA A 136 -13.82 -2.49 17.18
CA ALA A 136 -14.56 -1.62 18.10
C ALA A 136 -13.93 -0.22 18.09
N ILE A 137 -14.74 0.81 17.93
CA ILE A 137 -14.34 2.21 17.88
C ILE A 137 -15.04 2.97 19.01
N CYS A 138 -14.28 3.60 19.90
CA CYS A 138 -14.83 4.63 20.78
C CYS A 138 -14.91 5.93 19.99
N SER A 139 -16.06 6.57 19.99
CA SER A 139 -16.29 7.83 19.29
C SER A 139 -17.16 8.78 20.10
N LEU A 140 -17.17 10.05 19.71
CA LEU A 140 -18.06 11.05 20.28
C LEU A 140 -18.67 11.95 19.21
N LYS A 141 -19.85 12.45 19.53
CA LYS A 141 -20.60 13.38 18.70
C LYS A 141 -21.04 14.58 19.55
N TYR A 142 -20.71 15.78 19.07
CA TYR A 142 -21.19 17.02 19.65
C TYR A 142 -22.69 17.20 19.36
N ASN A 143 -23.44 17.63 20.36
CA ASN A 143 -24.82 18.03 20.17
C ASN A 143 -24.91 19.55 19.93
N PRO A 144 -25.09 20.01 18.68
CA PRO A 144 -25.12 21.45 18.38
C PRO A 144 -26.37 22.17 18.89
N ALA A 145 -27.37 21.44 19.41
CA ALA A 145 -28.63 22.00 19.90
C ALA A 145 -28.63 22.37 21.39
N SER A 146 -27.58 22.00 22.15
CA SER A 146 -27.48 22.34 23.57
C SER A 146 -26.64 23.60 23.78
N ALA A 147 -27.13 24.52 24.63
CA ALA A 147 -26.38 25.73 25.04
C ALA A 147 -25.15 25.39 25.90
N GLU A 148 -25.12 24.20 26.48
CA GLU A 148 -23.94 23.58 27.09
C GLU A 148 -23.29 22.66 26.05
N GLU A 149 -21.97 22.67 25.91
CA GLU A 149 -21.23 21.76 25.02
C GLU A 149 -21.37 20.30 25.52
N SER A 150 -22.49 19.65 25.17
CA SER A 150 -22.74 18.26 25.55
C SER A 150 -22.14 17.31 24.51
N GLU A 151 -21.23 16.46 24.98
CA GLU A 151 -20.61 15.38 24.20
C GLU A 151 -21.33 14.07 24.53
N ASN A 152 -21.78 13.35 23.49
CA ASN A 152 -22.28 11.98 23.64
C ASN A 152 -21.22 11.00 23.12
N HIS A 153 -20.89 10.00 23.94
CA HIS A 153 -19.91 8.97 23.59
C HIS A 153 -20.58 7.67 23.16
N PHE A 154 -19.93 6.95 22.26
CA PHE A 154 -20.41 5.70 21.69
C PHE A 154 -19.28 4.68 21.57
N VAL A 155 -19.61 3.40 21.73
CA VAL A 155 -18.81 2.29 21.24
C VAL A 155 -19.48 1.73 19.99
N ARG A 156 -18.77 1.74 18.87
CA ARG A 156 -19.25 1.23 17.58
C ARG A 156 -18.53 -0.03 17.19
N LEU A 157 -19.30 -1.05 16.81
CA LEU A 157 -18.78 -2.29 16.25
C LEU A 157 -18.92 -2.26 14.73
N LEU A 158 -17.82 -2.53 14.04
CA LEU A 158 -17.74 -2.63 12.59
C LEU A 158 -17.23 -4.01 12.18
N ASP A 159 -17.70 -4.50 11.04
CA ASP A 159 -17.13 -5.68 10.39
C ASP A 159 -15.71 -5.38 9.84
N ASP A 160 -14.75 -6.29 10.01
CA ASP A 160 -13.35 -6.03 9.67
C ASP A 160 -12.99 -6.14 8.18
N GLN A 161 -13.92 -6.58 7.33
CA GLN A 161 -13.74 -6.67 5.88
C GLN A 161 -14.51 -5.59 5.11
N THR A 162 -15.79 -5.45 5.44
CA THR A 162 -16.72 -4.53 4.77
C THR A 162 -16.64 -3.13 5.36
N PHE A 163 -16.30 -3.01 6.65
CA PHE A 163 -16.39 -1.81 7.48
C PHE A 163 -17.83 -1.32 7.71
N ASP A 164 -18.82 -2.19 7.53
CA ASP A 164 -20.21 -1.87 7.83
C ASP A 164 -20.46 -1.82 9.34
N PHE A 165 -21.33 -0.91 9.79
CA PHE A 165 -21.73 -0.81 11.19
C PHE A 165 -22.59 -2.00 11.58
N ILE A 166 -22.11 -2.81 12.52
CA ILE A 166 -22.82 -3.94 13.09
C ILE A 166 -23.69 -3.47 14.26
N SER A 167 -23.12 -2.69 15.17
CA SER A 167 -23.80 -2.26 16.39
C SER A 167 -23.25 -0.94 16.92
N VAL A 168 -24.09 -0.23 17.69
CA VAL A 168 -23.76 1.03 18.35
C VAL A 168 -24.27 0.94 19.78
N TYR A 169 -23.36 1.13 20.72
CA TYR A 169 -23.67 1.21 22.14
C TYR A 169 -23.45 2.65 22.62
N PRO A 170 -24.50 3.40 22.97
CA PRO A 170 -24.34 4.72 23.59
C PRO A 170 -23.82 4.54 25.01
N LEU A 171 -22.84 5.37 25.40
CA LEU A 171 -22.38 5.47 26.78
C LEU A 171 -23.33 6.36 27.58
N ASP A 172 -23.24 6.24 28.91
CA ASP A 172 -24.06 7.03 29.81
C ASP A 172 -23.75 8.52 29.70
N THR A 173 -24.68 9.36 30.16
CA THR A 173 -24.44 10.81 30.22
C THR A 173 -23.24 11.09 31.13
N TYR A 174 -22.26 11.85 30.62
CA TYR A 174 -20.99 12.14 31.28
C TYR A 174 -20.01 10.95 31.41
N GLU A 175 -20.28 9.82 30.74
CA GLU A 175 -19.33 8.72 30.59
C GLU A 175 -18.45 8.93 29.34
N TYR A 176 -17.13 8.80 29.51
CA TYR A 176 -16.13 9.06 28.47
C TYR A 176 -15.46 7.77 27.98
N GLY A 177 -15.56 7.49 26.68
CA GLY A 177 -14.92 6.36 25.98
C GLY A 177 -13.62 6.70 25.24
#